data_AF-A0A929AK33-F1
#
_entry.id   AF-A0A929AK33-F1
#
_cell.length_a   1.000
_cell.length_b   1.000
_cell.length_c   1.000
_cell.angle_alpha   90.00
_cell.angle_beta   90.00
_cell.angle_gamma   90.00
#
_symmetry.space_group_name_H-M   'P 1'
#
loop_
_entity.id
_entity.type
_entity.pdbx_description
1 polymer ?
#
loop_
_entity_poly.entity_id
_entity_poly.type
_entity_poly.pdbx_seq_one_letter_code
_entity_poly.pdbx_strand_id
1 'polypeptide(L)' 'MGKLPDFIIIGAGKCGTTSLHSYLDQHPQVYISPQKETLF' A
#
# COMPACT_ATOMS: atom_id res chain seq x y z
N MET A 1 5.00 -20.88 0.03
CA MET A 1 4.16 -20.19 -0.97
C MET A 1 4.09 -18.72 -0.56
N GLY A 2 4.48 -17.76 -1.41
CA GLY A 2 4.32 -16.34 -1.09
C GLY A 2 2.85 -15.94 -1.08
N LYS A 3 2.42 -15.11 -0.11
CA LYS A 3 1.07 -14.55 -0.07
C LYS A 3 0.98 -13.42 -1.12
N LEU A 4 -0.05 -13.47 -1.97
CA LEU A 4 -0.34 -12.39 -2.91
C LEU A 4 -1.11 -11.26 -2.20
N PRO A 5 -1.01 -10.01 -2.68
CA PRO A 5 -1.81 -8.91 -2.16
C PRO A 5 -3.28 -9.06 -2.55
N ASP A 6 -4.17 -8.72 -1.62
CA ASP A 6 -5.62 -8.66 -1.88
C ASP A 6 -6.04 -7.36 -2.62
N PHE A 7 -5.23 -6.31 -2.52
CA PHE A 7 -5.45 -5.02 -3.19
C PHE A 7 -4.14 -4.29 -3.49
N ILE A 8 -4.18 -3.31 -4.40
CA ILE A 8 -3.01 -2.52 -4.82
C ILE A 8 -3.38 -1.03 -4.88
N ILE A 9 -2.52 -0.15 -4.32
CA ILE A 9 -2.60 1.30 -4.50
C ILE A 9 -1.81 1.67 -5.77
N ILE A 10 -2.50 1.90 -6.88
CA ILE A 10 -1.88 2.01 -8.22
C ILE A 10 -1.33 3.40 -8.59
N GLY A 11 -1.47 4.42 -7.72
CA GLY A 11 -1.13 5.81 -8.06
C GLY A 11 -2.36 6.65 -8.42
N ALA A 12 -2.22 7.82 -9.06
CA ALA A 12 -1.02 8.41 -9.66
C ALA A 12 -0.20 9.29 -8.70
N GLY A 13 1.00 9.70 -9.14
CA GLY A 13 1.86 10.62 -8.38
C GLY A 13 1.14 11.93 -8.05
N LYS A 14 1.38 12.44 -6.84
CA LYS A 14 0.75 13.67 -6.30
C LYS A 14 -0.78 13.57 -6.09
N CYS A 15 -1.36 12.37 -6.13
CA CYS A 15 -2.79 12.14 -5.82
C CYS A 15 -3.03 11.68 -4.37
N GLY A 16 -2.12 11.96 -3.44
CA GLY A 16 -2.32 11.62 -2.02
C GLY A 16 -2.12 10.14 -1.66
N THR A 17 -1.49 9.33 -2.52
CA THR A 17 -1.23 7.91 -2.24
C THR A 17 -0.32 7.67 -1.04
N THR A 18 0.55 8.64 -0.70
CA THR A 18 1.35 8.59 0.53
C THR A 18 0.48 8.70 1.78
N SER A 19 -0.47 9.64 1.82
CA SER A 19 -1.40 9.77 2.95
C SER A 19 -2.30 8.54 3.07
N LEU A 20 -2.83 8.04 1.95
CA LEU A 20 -3.63 6.82 1.93
C LEU A 20 -2.87 5.61 2.48
N HIS A 21 -1.61 5.43 2.08
CA HIS A 21 -0.71 4.39 2.60
C HIS A 21 -0.56 4.52 4.12
N SER A 22 -0.24 5.71 4.64
CA SER A 22 -0.07 5.94 6.09
C SER A 22 -1.34 5.76 6.91
N TYR A 23 -2.52 6.02 6.34
CA TYR A 23 -3.79 5.80 7.04
C TYR A 23 -4.16 4.33 7.10
N LEU A 24 -3.95 3.58 6.01
CA LEU A 24 -4.22 2.14 5.99
C LEU A 24 -3.25 1.36 6.89
N ASP A 25 -2.01 1.81 7.01
CA ASP A 25 -1.00 1.20 7.89
C ASP A 25 -1.38 1.27 9.39
N GLN A 26 -2.23 2.22 9.77
CA GLN A 26 -2.75 2.33 11.14
C GLN A 26 -3.92 1.38 11.41
N HIS A 27 -4.51 0.77 10.38
CA HIS A 27 -5.69 -0.06 10.55
C HIS A 27 -5.31 -1.48 11.02
N PRO A 28 -5.84 -1.99 12.16
CA PRO A 28 -5.37 -3.23 12.78
C PRO A 28 -5.60 -4.50 11.96
N GLN A 29 -6.45 -4.43 10.94
CA GLN A 29 -6.79 -5.55 10.06
C GLN A 29 -6.19 -5.44 8.66
N VAL A 30 -5.46 -4.37 8.35
CA VAL A 30 -4.85 -4.16 7.05
C VAL A 30 -3.34 -4.25 7.21
N TYR A 31 -2.73 -5.12 6.42
CA TYR A 31 -1.27 -5.12 6.29
C TYR A 31 -0.88 -4.31 5.06
N ILE A 32 0.00 -3.34 5.25
CA ILE A 32 0.59 -2.54 4.18
C ILE A 32 2.05 -2.95 4.00
N SER A 33 2.49 -3.07 2.74
CA SER A 33 3.90 -3.36 2.43
C SER A 33 4.79 -2.22 2.97
N PRO A 34 5.87 -2.53 3.72
CA PRO A 34 6.82 -1.53 4.19
C PRO A 34 7.62 -0.91 3.04
N GLN A 35 7.80 -1.65 1.94
CA GLN A 35 8.38 -1.12 0.71
C GLN A 35 7.28 -0.52 -0.17
N LYS A 36 7.33 0.80 -0.37
CA LYS A 36 6.56 1.50 -1.42
C LYS A 36 7.31 1.43 -2.75
N GLU A 37 6.59 1.62 -3.85
CA GLU A 37 7.15 1.76 -5.20
C GLU A 37 8.05 0.58 -5.60
N THR A 38 7.52 -0.64 -5.45
CA THR A 38 8.25 -1.89 -5.69
C THR A 38 8.55 -2.17 -7.18
N LEU A 39 7.95 -1.41 -8.11
CA LEU A 39 8.22 -1.43 -9.56
C LEU A 39 8.30 -2.86 -10.16
N PHE A 40 7.41 -3.76 -9.72
CA PHE A 40 7.35 -5.14 -10.24
C PHE A 40 7.08 -5.20 -11.74
#